data_AF-A0A024H551-F1
#
_entry.id   AF-A0A024H551-F1
#
_cell.length_a   1.000
_cell.length_b   1.000
_cell.length_c   1.000
_cell.angle_alpha   90.00
_cell.angle_beta   90.00
_cell.angle_gamma   90.00
#
_symmetry.space_group_name_H-M   'P 1'
#
loop_
_entity.id
_entity.type
_entity.pdbx_description
1 polymer ?
#
loop_
_entity_poly.entity_id
_entity_poly.type
_entity_poly.pdbx_seq_one_letter_code
_entity_poly.pdbx_strand_id
1 'polypeptide(L)' 'MWVPDARTEEFKREARRQALAVAASDRATDDQDFIEQISEDWPE' A
#
# COMPACT_ATOMS: atom_id res chain seq x y z
N MET A 1 21.17 5.78 -12.35
CA MET A 1 20.40 5.17 -11.23
C MET A 1 19.97 3.79 -11.70
N TRP A 2 20.25 2.73 -10.94
CA TRP A 2 19.86 1.36 -11.30
C TRP A 2 18.46 1.06 -10.78
N VAL A 3 17.62 0.42 -11.59
CA VAL A 3 16.27 -0.02 -11.22
C VAL A 3 16.29 -1.54 -11.08
N PRO A 4 15.85 -2.10 -9.94
CA PRO A 4 15.74 -3.54 -9.77
C PRO A 4 14.74 -4.15 -10.76
N ASP A 5 15.01 -5.37 -11.22
CA ASP A 5 14.02 -6.12 -12.00
C ASP A 5 12.83 -6.50 -11.10
N ALA A 6 11.71 -5.79 -11.32
CA ALA A 6 10.48 -5.96 -10.58
C ALA A 6 9.81 -7.33 -10.79
N ARG A 7 10.25 -8.11 -11.79
CA ARG A 7 9.68 -9.43 -12.10
C ARG A 7 10.26 -10.55 -11.25
N THR A 8 11.37 -10.31 -10.56
CA THR A 8 12.00 -11.32 -9.70
C THR A 8 11.11 -11.69 -8.52
N GLU A 9 11.14 -12.96 -8.10
CA GLU A 9 10.38 -13.43 -6.93
C GLU A 9 10.85 -12.76 -5.63
N GLU A 10 12.13 -12.39 -5.56
CA GLU A 10 12.68 -11.60 -4.45
C GLU A 10 12.05 -10.21 -4.36
N PHE A 11 11.98 -9.49 -5.49
CA PHE A 11 11.34 -8.19 -5.52
C PHE A 11 9.87 -8.29 -5.13
N LYS A 12 9.13 -9.26 -5.67
CA LYS A 12 7.72 -9.48 -5.32
C LYS A 12 7.52 -9.76 -3.83
N ARG A 13 8.36 -10.61 -3.24
CA ARG A 13 8.32 -10.94 -1.81
C ARG A 13 8.56 -9.70 -0.95
N GLU A 14 9.57 -8.91 -1.30
CA GLU A 14 9.94 -7.72 -0.55
C GLU A 14 8.89 -6.60 -0.72
N ALA A 15 8.41 -6.38 -1.94
CA ALA A 15 7.33 -5.44 -2.22
C ALA A 15 6.07 -5.80 -1.41
N ARG A 16 5.70 -7.08 -1.34
CA ARG A 16 4.58 -7.54 -0.51
C ARG A 16 4.81 -7.26 0.98
N ARG A 17 6.01 -7.55 1.50
CA ARG A 17 6.35 -7.29 2.90
C ARG A 17 6.26 -5.80 3.23
N GLN A 18 6.81 -4.95 2.36
CA GLN A 18 6.80 -3.49 2.55
C GLN A 18 5.40 -2.91 2.41
N ALA A 19 4.61 -3.35 1.43
CA ALA A 19 3.22 -2.93 1.27
C ALA A 19 2.38 -3.26 2.51
N LEU A 20 2.57 -4.45 3.10
CA LEU A 20 1.91 -4.82 4.36
C LEU A 20 2.34 -3.95 5.53
N ALA A 21 3.63 -3.57 5.60
CA ALA A 21 4.11 -2.68 6.65
C ALA A 21 3.50 -1.28 6.55
N VAL A 22 3.37 -0.74 5.33
CA VAL A 22 2.71 0.56 5.07
C VAL A 22 1.21 0.50 5.39
N ALA A 23 0.51 -0.53 4.92
CA ALA A 23 -0.92 -0.71 5.24
C ALA A 23 -1.16 -0.93 6.74
N ALA A 24 -0.20 -1.50 7.47
CA ALA A 24 -0.27 -1.62 8.92
C ALA A 24 0.04 -0.30 9.64
N SER A 25 0.86 0.58 9.06
CA SER A 25 1.11 1.92 9.61
C SER A 25 -0.05 2.88 9.37
N ASP A 26 -0.78 2.76 8.25
CA ASP A 26 -1.90 3.65 7.91
C ASP A 26 -3.06 3.59 8.91
N ARG A 27 -3.27 2.44 9.58
CA ARG A 27 -4.28 2.33 10.64
C ARG A 27 -3.99 3.17 11.89
N ALA A 28 -2.87 3.89 11.94
CA ALA A 28 -2.48 4.74 13.05
C ALA A 28 -2.62 6.26 12.76
N THR A 29 -3.10 6.65 11.57
CA THR A 29 -3.19 8.05 11.13
C THR A 29 -4.58 8.39 10.57
N ASP A 30 -5.10 9.58 10.91
CA ASP A 30 -6.44 10.09 10.53
C ASP A 30 -6.73 10.07 9.01
N ASP A 31 -5.70 9.98 8.16
CA ASP A 31 -5.82 9.97 6.70
C ASP A 31 -6.58 8.73 6.18
N GLN A 32 -6.45 7.57 6.86
CA GLN A 32 -7.15 6.34 6.45
C GLN A 32 -8.67 6.47 6.65
N ASP A 33 -9.11 7.06 7.77
CA ASP A 33 -10.53 7.30 8.06
C ASP A 33 -11.15 8.27 7.05
N PHE A 34 -10.40 9.29 6.61
CA PHE A 34 -10.83 10.22 5.57
C PHE A 34 -10.99 9.52 4.20
N ILE A 35 -10.04 8.67 3.80
CA ILE A 35 -10.11 7.91 2.55
C ILE A 35 -11.30 6.96 2.55
N GLU A 36 -11.56 6.28 3.66
CA GLU A 36 -12.71 5.39 3.81
C GLU A 36 -14.03 6.16 3.67
N GLN A 37 -14.15 7.30 4.35
CA GLN A 37 -15.32 8.16 4.27
C GLN A 37 -15.63 8.62 2.84
N ILE A 38 -14.62 9.07 2.08
CA ILE A 38 -14.87 9.46 0.69
C ILE A 38 -15.18 8.24 -0.17
N SER A 39 -14.56 7.08 0.06
CA SER A 39 -14.73 5.88 -0.78
C SER A 39 -16.13 5.27 -0.69
N GLU A 40 -16.80 5.36 0.46
CA GLU A 40 -18.20 4.93 0.60
C GLU A 40 -19.16 5.66 -0.35
N ASP A 41 -18.86 6.92 -0.67
CA ASP A 41 -19.68 7.78 -1.53
C ASP A 41 -19.36 7.62 -3.03
N TRP A 42 -18.35 6.83 -3.42
CA TRP A 42 -18.04 6.61 -4.84
C TRP A 42 -18.92 5.51 -5.45
N PRO A 43 -19.73 5.82 -6.47
CA PRO A 43 -20.48 4.80 -7.21
C PRO A 43 -19.51 3.95 -8.07
N GLU A 44 -19.75 2.63 -8.10
CA GLU A 44 -19.01 1.67 -8.95
C GLU A 44 -19.08 1.98 -10.45
#